data_AF-A0A3D5HXW4-F1
#
_entry.id   AF-A0A3D5HXW4-F1
#
_cell.length_a   1.000
_cell.length_b   1.000
_cell.length_c   1.000
_cell.angle_alpha   90.00
_cell.angle_beta   90.00
_cell.angle_gamma   90.00
#
_symmetry.space_group_name_H-M   'P 1'
#
loop_
_entity.id
_entity.type
_entity.pdbx_description
1 polymer ?
#
loop_
_entity_poly.entity_id
_entity_poly.type
_entity_poly.pdbx_seq_one_letter_code
_entity_poly.pdbx_strand_id
1 'polypeptide(L)' 'MPMKPLAGLFLALACVLGIAATGCVFELAYGDPDLGIGVTRGILIGALPGCAGSLLVAIRLNTPA' A
#
# COMPACT_ATOMS: atom_id res chain seq x y z
N MET A 1 11.40 22.61 0.02
CA MET A 1 11.85 21.98 1.29
C MET A 1 12.21 20.53 0.96
N PRO A 2 13.43 20.06 1.26
CA PRO A 2 13.76 18.65 1.08
C PRO A 2 12.83 17.80 1.94
N MET A 3 12.30 16.71 1.39
CA MET A 3 11.48 15.77 2.17
C MET A 3 12.32 15.16 3.29
N LYS A 4 11.71 14.98 4.46
CA LYS A 4 12.34 14.20 5.53
C LYS A 4 12.52 12.75 5.01
N PRO A 5 13.70 12.13 5.16
CA PRO A 5 13.99 10.83 4.55
C PRO A 5 13.01 9.73 5.00
N LEU A 6 12.58 9.77 6.26
CA LEU A 6 11.58 8.85 6.79
C LEU A 6 10.20 9.00 6.12
N ALA A 7 9.79 10.23 5.80
CA ALA A 7 8.54 10.46 5.06
C ALA A 7 8.64 9.90 3.63
N GLY A 8 9.80 10.03 2.98
CA GLY A 8 10.07 9.42 1.68
C GLY A 8 10.00 7.88 1.72
N LEU A 9 10.52 7.26 2.78
CA LEU A 9 10.43 5.81 2.98
C LEU A 9 8.96 5.33 3.12
N PHE A 10 8.16 6.00 3.95
CA PHE A 10 6.74 5.66 4.11
C PHE A 10 5.94 5.90 2.82
N LEU A 11 6.29 6.93 2.04
CA LEU A 11 5.69 7.16 0.73
C LEU A 11 6.04 6.05 -0.25
N ALA A 12 7.30 5.62 -0.31
CA ALA A 12 7.72 4.49 -1.15
C ALA A 12 7.00 3.20 -0.76
N LEU A 13 6.85 2.94 0.54
CA LEU A 13 6.10 1.80 1.05
C LEU A 13 4.60 1.88 0.69
N ALA A 14 3.99 3.06 0.79
CA ALA A 14 2.61 3.28 0.34
C ALA A 14 2.45 2.97 -1.16
N CYS A 15 3.41 3.36 -2.00
CA CYS A 15 3.39 3.04 -3.43
C CYS A 15 3.42 1.51 -3.68
N VAL A 16 4.32 0.78 -3.01
CA VAL A 16 4.42 -0.69 -3.14
C VAL A 16 3.12 -1.36 -2.70
N LEU A 17 2.57 -0.95 -1.56
CA LEU A 17 1.30 -1.50 -1.06
C LEU A 17 0.13 -1.15 -1.98
N GLY A 18 0.11 0.04 -2.57
CA GLY A 18 -0.89 0.43 -3.57
C GLY A 18 -0.84 -0.42 -4.84
N ILE A 19 0.36 -0.73 -5.34
CA ILE A 19 0.56 -1.65 -6.47
C ILE A 19 0.04 -3.05 -6.11
N ALA A 20 0.41 -3.58 -4.94
CA ALA A 20 -0.02 -4.90 -4.48
C ALA A 20 -1.55 -4.97 -4.33
N ALA A 21 -2.18 -3.97 -3.72
CA ALA A 21 -3.63 -3.91 -3.56
C ALA A 21 -4.35 -3.88 -4.92
N THR A 22 -3.85 -3.07 -5.87
CA THR A 22 -4.42 -2.98 -7.22
C THR A 22 -4.35 -4.33 -7.93
N GLY A 23 -3.19 -4.99 -7.93
CA GLY A 23 -3.02 -6.32 -8.54
C GLY A 23 -3.97 -7.36 -7.94
N CYS A 24 -4.10 -7.41 -6.62
CA CYS A 24 -5.02 -8.34 -5.94
C CYS A 24 -6.49 -8.11 -6.33
N VAL A 25 -6.92 -6.85 -6.51
CA VAL A 25 -8.28 -6.54 -6.96
C VAL A 25 -8.53 -7.08 -8.36
N PHE A 26 -7.60 -6.90 -9.30
CA PHE A 26 -7.73 -7.42 -10.65
C PHE A 26 -7.77 -8.94 -10.67
N GLU A 27 -6.85 -9.61 -9.98
CA GLU A 27 -6.82 -11.08 -9.93
C GLU A 27 -8.10 -11.66 -9.33
N LEU A 28 -8.58 -11.09 -8.21
CA LEU A 28 -9.83 -11.54 -7.58
C LEU A 28 -11.05 -11.26 -8.45
N ALA A 29 -11.05 -10.19 -9.24
CA ALA A 29 -12.12 -9.87 -10.18
C ALA A 29 -12.13 -10.81 -11.40
N TYR A 30 -10.96 -11.25 -11.86
CA TYR A 30 -10.83 -12.25 -12.93
C TYR A 30 -11.25 -13.65 -12.49
N GLY A 31 -11.16 -13.95 -11.19
CA GLY A 31 -11.75 -15.16 -10.58
C GLY A 31 -10.79 -16.34 -10.42
N ASP A 32 -9.58 -16.27 -10.98
CA ASP A 32 -8.54 -17.30 -10.86
C ASP A 32 -7.18 -16.69 -10.48
N PRO A 33 -7.02 -16.24 -9.22
CA PRO A 33 -5.77 -15.64 -8.74
C PRO A 33 -4.63 -16.67 -8.62
N ASP A 34 -3.42 -16.31 -9.05
CA ASP A 34 -2.25 -17.21 -9.10
C ASP A 34 -1.84 -17.74 -7.71
N LEU A 35 -1.92 -16.88 -6.70
CA LEU A 35 -1.66 -17.22 -5.29
C LEU A 35 -2.86 -17.89 -4.59
N GLY A 36 -3.98 -18.06 -5.29
CA GLY A 36 -5.24 -18.57 -4.76
C GLY A 36 -6.04 -17.51 -3.99
N ILE A 37 -7.35 -17.74 -3.89
CA ILE A 37 -8.31 -16.76 -3.36
C ILE A 37 -7.97 -16.32 -1.92
N GLY A 38 -7.59 -17.26 -1.06
CA GLY A 38 -7.31 -17.00 0.35
C GLY A 38 -6.11 -16.07 0.55
N VAL A 39 -4.99 -16.36 -0.13
CA VAL A 39 -3.76 -15.58 -0.01
C VAL A 39 -3.94 -14.20 -0.64
N THR A 40 -4.49 -14.11 -1.85
CA THR A 40 -4.71 -12.83 -2.55
C THR A 40 -5.65 -11.91 -1.76
N ARG A 41 -6.69 -12.45 -1.11
CA ARG A 41 -7.54 -11.67 -0.19
C ARG A 41 -6.79 -11.24 1.06
N GLY A 42 -5.97 -12.10 1.65
CA GLY A 42 -5.14 -11.76 2.80
C GLY A 42 -4.18 -10.61 2.50
N ILE A 43 -3.52 -10.64 1.34
CA ILE A 43 -2.65 -9.56 0.87
C ILE A 43 -3.48 -8.28 0.69
N LEU A 44 -4.63 -8.33 0.04
CA LEU A 44 -5.49 -7.15 -0.15
C LEU A 44 -5.92 -6.52 1.19
N ILE A 45 -6.34 -7.36 2.15
CA ILE A 45 -6.75 -6.92 3.49
C ILE A 45 -5.59 -6.25 4.24
N GLY A 46 -4.35 -6.66 4.04
CA GLY A 46 -3.18 -5.99 4.64
C GLY A 46 -2.71 -4.77 3.86
N ALA A 47 -2.64 -4.88 2.53
CA ALA A 47 -2.07 -3.87 1.65
C ALA A 47 -2.92 -2.62 1.56
N LEU A 48 -4.26 -2.75 1.51
CA LEU A 48 -5.15 -1.60 1.41
C LEU A 48 -5.07 -0.67 2.64
N PRO A 49 -5.28 -1.14 3.90
CA PRO A 49 -5.11 -0.31 5.08
C PRO A 49 -3.65 0.07 5.31
N GLY A 50 -2.69 -0.81 5.00
CA GLY A 50 -1.26 -0.52 5.11
C GLY A 50 -0.85 0.64 4.21
N CYS A 51 -1.38 0.70 2.97
CA CYS A 51 -1.15 1.79 2.03
C CYS A 51 -1.67 3.12 2.60
N ALA A 52 -2.95 3.13 3.03
CA ALA A 52 -3.56 4.31 3.62
C ALA A 52 -2.80 4.79 4.87
N GLY A 53 -2.46 3.87 5.78
CA GLY A 53 -1.71 4.17 7.00
C GLY A 53 -0.32 4.74 6.69
N SER A 54 0.40 4.15 5.75
CA SER A 54 1.75 4.58 5.37
C SER A 54 1.74 5.96 4.70
N LEU A 55 0.75 6.22 3.84
CA LEU A 55 0.58 7.54 3.25
C LEU A 55 0.26 8.60 4.32
N LEU A 56 -0.65 8.31 5.25
CA LEU A 56 -0.96 9.21 6.35
C LEU A 56 0.26 9.50 7.21
N VAL A 57 1.06 8.48 7.56
CA VAL A 57 2.33 8.66 8.29
C VAL A 57 3.31 9.53 7.50
N ALA A 58 3.48 9.29 6.20
CA ALA A 58 4.34 10.10 5.35
C ALA A 58 3.93 11.59 5.36
N ILE A 59 2.62 11.87 5.24
CA ILE A 59 2.07 13.23 5.28
C ILE A 59 2.35 13.88 6.65
N ARG A 60 2.04 13.17 7.74
CA ARG A 60 2.24 13.69 9.10
C ARG A 60 3.71 14.01 9.38
N LEU A 61 4.62 13.13 8.97
CA LEU A 61 6.04 13.36 9.11
C LEU A 61 6.52 14.57 8.31
N ASN A 62 5.99 14.80 7.10
CA ASN A 62 6.44 15.87 6.23
C ASN A 62 5.71 17.21 6.44
N THR A 63 4.71 17.28 7.33
CA THR A 63 4.00 18.52 7.66
C THR A 63 4.95 19.48 8.41
N PRO A 64 5.11 20.74 7.96
CA PRO A 64 5.87 21.76 8.69
C PRO A 64 5.14 22.17 9.97
N ALA A 65 5.91 22.47 11.03
CA ALA A 65 5.39 22.94 12.31
C ALA A 65 4.82 24.36 12.21
#